data_AF-A0A4R2RM28-F1
#
_entry.id   AF-A0A4R2RM28-F1
#
_cell.length_a   1.000
_cell.length_b   1.000
_cell.length_c   1.000
_cell.angle_alpha   90.00
_cell.angle_beta   90.00
_cell.angle_gamma   90.00
#
_symmetry.space_group_name_H-M   'P 1'
#
loop_
_entity.id
_entity.type
_entity.pdbx_description
1 polymer ?
#
loop_
_entity_poly.entity_id
_entity_poly.type
_entity_poly.pdbx_seq_one_letter_code
_entity_poly.pdbx_strand_id
1 'polypeptide(L)'
;MKKHLSFFLIFSIILITATSCKTSQSEATKKESSIQPIVSSMNEMIKQENQNDILLQKMAASVEEAKLKTIANQKVTDLEQNMIPKVNQAKTQITEYKKAVESVKEKFKHIKQQVNTLTNSAIQQPAQQFLIDFETSIETELSIATKYEQLLQNQSEAIQAIIKSKSLPTDSSDQLVTEIDQLVSLFQEQVTRLNASHQKVLSYKQ
;
A
#
# COMPACT_ATOMS: atom_id res chain seq x y z
N MET A 1 -16.23 -24.13 5.32
CA MET A 1 -15.72 -23.70 4.00
C MET A 1 -14.28 -23.23 4.18
N LYS A 2 -13.31 -23.85 3.49
CA LYS A 2 -11.92 -23.38 3.50
C LYS A 2 -11.87 -22.06 2.73
N LYS A 3 -11.71 -20.93 3.43
CA LYS A 3 -11.48 -19.63 2.80
C LYS A 3 -10.06 -19.67 2.22
N HIS A 4 -9.97 -19.83 0.91
CA HIS A 4 -8.72 -19.59 0.21
C HIS A 4 -8.48 -18.10 0.21
N LEU A 5 -7.37 -17.69 0.82
CA LEU A 5 -6.89 -16.33 0.79
C LEU A 5 -6.60 -16.00 -0.67
N SER A 6 -7.51 -15.29 -1.33
CA SER A 6 -7.38 -14.94 -2.74
C SER A 6 -6.44 -13.75 -2.83
N PHE A 7 -5.14 -14.03 -2.69
CA PHE A 7 -4.02 -13.10 -2.80
C PHE A 7 -3.78 -12.59 -4.23
N PHE A 8 -4.80 -12.60 -5.09
CA PHE A 8 -4.81 -11.75 -6.28
C PHE A 8 -5.09 -10.31 -5.83
N LEU A 9 -4.11 -9.75 -5.13
CA LEU A 9 -3.95 -8.32 -4.98
C LEU A 9 -3.50 -7.80 -6.35
N ILE A 10 -4.45 -7.69 -7.27
CA ILE A 10 -4.28 -6.85 -8.45
C ILE A 10 -4.40 -5.43 -7.92
N PHE A 11 -3.31 -4.91 -7.36
CA PHE A 11 -3.12 -3.48 -7.15
C PHE A 11 -2.95 -2.87 -8.54
N SER A 12 -4.02 -2.86 -9.34
CA SER A 12 -4.15 -1.88 -10.42
C SER A 12 -4.37 -0.52 -9.77
N ILE A 13 -3.35 -0.04 -9.05
CA ILE A 13 -3.28 1.35 -8.69
C ILE A 13 -3.00 2.04 -10.03
N ILE A 14 -4.09 2.56 -10.58
CA ILE A 14 -4.06 3.63 -11.56
C ILE A 14 -3.46 3.18 -12.92
N LEU A 15 -4.31 2.57 -13.75
CA LEU A 15 -4.09 2.51 -15.20
C LEU A 15 -4.36 3.89 -15.81
N ILE A 16 -3.59 4.92 -15.42
CA ILE A 16 -3.59 6.18 -16.16
C ILE A 16 -2.71 5.96 -17.38
N THR A 17 -3.36 5.64 -18.49
CA THR A 17 -2.81 5.94 -19.80
C THR A 17 -2.55 7.45 -19.82
N ALA A 18 -1.31 7.84 -19.60
CA ALA A 18 -0.85 9.19 -19.85
C ALA A 18 -0.97 9.44 -21.36
N THR A 19 -2.17 9.79 -21.83
CA THR A 19 -2.33 10.40 -23.15
C THR A 19 -1.73 11.79 -23.06
N SER A 20 -0.42 11.86 -23.27
CA SER A 20 0.30 13.07 -23.62
C SER A 20 -0.28 13.57 -24.94
N CYS A 21 -1.31 14.42 -24.87
CA CYS A 21 -1.75 15.18 -26.02
C CYS A 21 -0.94 16.47 -26.04
N LYS A 22 0.06 16.52 -26.93
CA LYS A 22 0.74 17.74 -27.33
C LYS A 22 -0.29 18.66 -27.99
N THR A 23 -0.50 19.86 -27.46
CA THR A 23 -0.82 21.02 -28.30
C THR A 23 -0.45 22.35 -27.65
N SER A 24 0.49 23.01 -28.31
CA SER A 24 0.66 24.44 -28.63
C SER A 24 0.17 25.56 -27.69
N GLN A 25 1.10 26.51 -27.49
CA GLN A 25 1.02 27.84 -26.86
C GLN A 25 -0.22 28.70 -27.22
N SER A 26 -0.70 29.46 -26.22
CA SER A 26 -1.10 30.86 -26.39
C SER A 26 -0.89 31.61 -25.05
N GLU A 27 -0.32 32.81 -25.14
CA GLU A 27 0.06 33.67 -24.02
C GLU A 27 -1.11 34.46 -23.41
N ALA A 28 -0.91 34.79 -22.13
CA ALA A 28 -1.46 35.92 -21.38
C ALA A 28 -2.94 35.84 -20.93
N THR A 29 -3.14 35.47 -19.65
CA THR A 29 -3.68 36.40 -18.65
C THR A 29 -3.60 35.83 -17.23
N LYS A 30 -3.16 36.71 -16.31
CA LYS A 30 -3.30 36.67 -14.85
C LYS A 30 -2.68 35.52 -14.05
N LYS A 31 -2.11 35.96 -12.94
CA LYS A 31 -1.60 35.23 -11.78
C LYS A 31 -2.75 34.48 -11.06
N GLU A 32 -3.58 33.74 -11.78
CA GLU A 32 -4.34 32.65 -11.20
C GLU A 32 -3.33 31.53 -10.94
N SER A 33 -3.21 31.14 -9.68
CA SER A 33 -2.39 30.03 -9.23
C SER A 33 -2.68 28.78 -10.07
N SER A 34 -1.87 28.52 -11.10
CA SER A 34 -2.14 27.40 -11.99
C SER A 34 -2.07 26.10 -11.20
N ILE A 35 -3.05 25.22 -11.40
CA ILE A 35 -3.12 23.90 -10.72
C ILE A 35 -2.02 22.95 -11.23
N GLN A 36 -1.34 23.31 -12.31
CA GLN A 36 -0.47 22.42 -13.06
C GLN A 36 0.76 21.88 -12.28
N PRO A 37 1.46 22.69 -11.45
CA PRO A 37 2.52 22.18 -10.58
C PRO A 37 1.98 21.14 -9.60
N ILE A 38 0.81 21.39 -9.00
CA ILE A 38 0.15 20.49 -8.05
C ILE A 38 -0.22 19.17 -8.74
N VAL A 39 -0.85 19.23 -9.92
CA VAL A 39 -1.19 18.05 -10.72
C VAL A 39 0.05 17.23 -11.05
N SER A 40 1.16 17.89 -11.40
CA SER A 40 2.43 17.21 -11.71
C SER A 40 2.96 16.47 -10.49
N SER A 41 2.99 17.11 -9.32
CA SER A 41 3.42 16.47 -8.08
C SER A 41 2.49 15.33 -7.63
N MET A 42 1.17 15.45 -7.81
CA MET A 42 0.23 14.36 -7.55
C MET A 42 0.48 13.15 -8.46
N ASN A 43 0.74 13.38 -9.75
CA ASN A 43 1.08 12.31 -10.69
C ASN A 43 2.42 11.64 -10.36
N GLU A 44 3.39 12.39 -9.84
CA GLU A 44 4.66 11.81 -9.38
C GLU A 44 4.48 10.91 -8.15
N MET A 45 3.59 11.27 -7.21
CA MET A 45 3.26 10.39 -6.08
C MET A 45 2.60 9.09 -6.55
N ILE A 46 1.57 9.22 -7.41
CA ILE A 46 0.89 8.07 -8.02
C ILE A 46 1.90 7.16 -8.73
N LYS A 47 2.80 7.74 -9.52
CA LYS A 47 3.82 6.97 -10.24
C LYS A 47 4.72 6.20 -9.28
N GLN A 48 5.11 6.80 -8.17
CA GLN A 48 5.95 6.12 -7.17
C GLN A 48 5.17 5.00 -6.46
N GLU A 49 3.90 5.22 -6.15
CA GLU A 49 3.07 4.16 -5.57
C GLU A 49 2.91 2.98 -6.53
N ASN A 50 2.72 3.27 -7.82
CA ASN A 50 2.69 2.23 -8.85
C ASN A 50 4.04 1.50 -8.99
N GLN A 51 5.16 2.15 -8.66
CA GLN A 51 6.47 1.49 -8.61
C GLN A 51 6.63 0.62 -7.37
N ASN A 52 5.98 0.99 -6.26
CA ASN A 52 5.95 0.20 -5.03
C ASN A 52 5.16 -1.11 -5.20
N ASP A 53 4.28 -1.22 -6.21
CA ASP A 53 3.52 -2.43 -6.51
C ASP A 53 4.43 -3.67 -6.71
N ILE A 54 5.62 -3.50 -7.27
CA ILE A 54 6.59 -4.60 -7.41
C ILE A 54 7.04 -5.12 -6.04
N LEU A 55 7.30 -4.21 -5.09
CA LEU A 55 7.70 -4.57 -3.72
C LEU A 55 6.53 -5.22 -2.97
N LEU A 56 5.32 -4.73 -3.21
CA LEU A 56 4.08 -5.26 -2.66
C LEU A 56 3.80 -6.69 -3.12
N GLN A 57 3.91 -6.95 -4.43
CA GLN A 57 3.79 -8.29 -4.99
C GLN A 57 4.84 -9.24 -4.41
N LYS A 58 6.09 -8.78 -4.30
CA LYS A 58 7.20 -9.57 -3.74
C LYS A 58 7.01 -9.86 -2.24
N MET A 59 6.50 -8.88 -1.49
CA MET A 59 6.11 -9.04 -0.09
C MET A 59 4.98 -10.06 0.05
N ALA A 60 3.89 -9.92 -0.71
CA ALA A 60 2.74 -10.81 -0.65
C ALA A 60 3.13 -12.26 -0.98
N ALA A 61 3.94 -12.47 -2.03
CA ALA A 61 4.47 -13.79 -2.38
C ALA A 61 5.31 -14.39 -1.24
N SER A 62 6.23 -13.60 -0.67
CA SER A 62 7.09 -14.07 0.43
C SER A 62 6.28 -14.42 1.68
N VAL A 63 5.22 -13.66 1.99
CA VAL A 63 4.32 -13.96 3.10
C VAL A 63 3.55 -15.26 2.88
N GLU A 64 3.01 -15.49 1.68
CA GLU A 64 2.31 -16.74 1.38
C GLU A 64 3.25 -17.95 1.44
N GLU A 65 4.49 -17.81 0.97
CA GLU A 65 5.51 -18.86 1.08
C GLU A 65 5.93 -19.15 2.53
N ALA A 66 5.94 -18.13 3.39
CA ALA A 66 6.26 -18.25 4.80
C ALA A 66 5.10 -18.80 5.65
N LYS A 67 3.87 -18.79 5.12
CA LYS A 67 2.67 -19.18 5.87
C LYS A 67 2.65 -20.68 6.18
N LEU A 68 2.65 -21.01 7.47
CA LEU A 68 2.46 -22.37 7.94
C LEU A 68 0.98 -22.68 8.13
N LYS A 69 0.44 -23.58 7.30
CA LYS A 69 -0.95 -24.06 7.43
C LYS A 69 -1.16 -25.02 8.61
N THR A 70 -0.10 -25.67 9.10
CA THR A 70 -0.14 -26.56 10.28
C THR A 70 1.26 -26.65 10.91
N ILE A 71 1.45 -26.00 12.05
CA ILE A 71 2.76 -25.86 12.70
C ILE A 71 3.10 -27.09 13.58
N ALA A 72 2.10 -27.68 14.24
CA ALA A 72 2.29 -28.73 15.25
C ALA A 72 2.84 -30.08 14.74
N ASN A 73 2.83 -30.33 13.43
CA ASN A 73 3.24 -31.61 12.84
C ASN A 73 4.52 -31.53 11.99
N GLN A 74 5.21 -30.38 11.98
CA GLN A 74 6.44 -30.22 11.20
C GLN A 74 7.66 -30.74 11.95
N LYS A 75 8.59 -31.35 11.21
CA LYS A 75 9.89 -31.77 11.75
C LYS A 75 10.71 -30.53 12.09
N VAL A 76 11.41 -30.56 13.22
CA VAL A 76 12.31 -29.46 13.66
C VAL A 76 13.30 -29.09 12.55
N THR A 77 13.89 -30.07 11.87
CA THR A 77 14.82 -29.83 10.76
C THR A 77 14.20 -29.06 9.59
N ASP A 78 12.94 -29.34 9.24
CA ASP A 78 12.24 -28.62 8.18
C ASP A 78 11.93 -27.18 8.60
N LEU A 79 11.59 -26.97 9.88
CA LEU A 79 11.38 -25.64 10.43
C LEU A 79 12.66 -24.80 10.38
N GLU A 80 13.79 -25.37 10.78
CA GLU A 80 15.09 -24.68 10.81
C GLU A 80 15.64 -24.39 9.42
N GLN A 81 15.60 -25.37 8.51
CA GLN A 81 16.23 -25.24 7.20
C GLN A 81 15.36 -24.52 6.18
N ASN A 82 14.02 -24.64 6.27
CA ASN A 82 13.13 -24.11 5.24
C ASN A 82 12.26 -22.96 5.73
N MET A 83 11.72 -23.03 6.94
CA MET A 83 10.71 -22.06 7.39
C MET A 83 11.30 -20.80 8.01
N ILE A 84 12.32 -20.91 8.87
CA ILE A 84 12.99 -19.75 9.44
C ILE A 84 13.53 -18.80 8.35
N PRO A 85 14.25 -19.28 7.30
CA PRO A 85 14.72 -18.39 6.24
C PRO A 85 13.60 -17.67 5.51
N LYS A 86 12.48 -18.38 5.20
CA LYS A 86 11.32 -17.78 4.53
C LYS A 86 10.65 -16.71 5.37
N VAL A 87 10.44 -16.97 6.66
CA VAL A 87 9.88 -15.97 7.59
C VAL A 87 10.79 -14.74 7.68
N ASN A 88 12.10 -14.93 7.77
CA ASN A 88 13.05 -13.82 7.82
C ASN A 88 13.04 -13.01 6.51
N GLN A 89 13.06 -13.69 5.35
CA GLN A 89 12.96 -13.04 4.05
C GLN A 89 11.67 -12.23 3.92
N ALA A 90 10.53 -12.80 4.32
CA ALA A 90 9.25 -12.11 4.28
C ALA A 90 9.24 -10.87 5.19
N LYS A 91 9.81 -10.94 6.40
CA LYS A 91 9.97 -9.77 7.28
C LYS A 91 10.85 -8.67 6.66
N THR A 92 11.93 -9.04 5.97
CA THR A 92 12.76 -8.08 5.23
C THR A 92 11.97 -7.42 4.11
N GLN A 93 11.21 -8.19 3.32
CA GLN A 93 10.37 -7.64 2.25
C GLN A 93 9.28 -6.69 2.78
N ILE A 94 8.65 -7.02 3.91
CA ILE A 94 7.71 -6.11 4.57
C ILE A 94 8.39 -4.80 4.97
N THR A 95 9.59 -4.87 5.56
CA THR A 95 10.35 -3.67 5.95
C THR A 95 10.71 -2.79 4.74
N GLU A 96 11.18 -3.40 3.66
CA GLU A 96 11.51 -2.71 2.41
C GLU A 96 10.29 -2.00 1.82
N TYR A 97 9.16 -2.69 1.78
CA TYR A 97 7.91 -2.14 1.28
C TYR A 97 7.37 -1.01 2.15
N LYS A 98 7.31 -1.16 3.48
CA LYS A 98 6.87 -0.09 4.41
C LYS A 98 7.71 1.17 4.22
N LYS A 99 9.03 1.03 4.09
CA LYS A 99 9.93 2.16 3.83
C LYS A 99 9.65 2.86 2.50
N ALA A 100 9.30 2.09 1.46
CA ALA A 100 8.96 2.64 0.15
C ALA A 100 7.64 3.45 0.21
N VAL A 101 6.62 2.93 0.90
CA VAL A 101 5.34 3.62 1.12
C VAL A 101 5.51 4.87 2.01
N GLU A 102 6.33 4.79 3.07
CA GLU A 102 6.66 5.95 3.93
C GLU A 102 7.37 7.08 3.15
N SER A 103 8.23 6.74 2.17
CA SER A 103 8.89 7.73 1.30
C SER A 103 7.87 8.52 0.46
N VAL A 104 6.79 7.89 0.03
CA VAL A 104 5.68 8.54 -0.67
C VAL A 104 4.93 9.49 0.27
N LYS A 105 4.70 9.07 1.53
CA LYS A 105 4.09 9.91 2.58
C LYS A 105 4.90 11.17 2.92
N GLU A 106 6.23 11.14 2.79
CA GLU A 106 7.04 12.36 2.99
C GLU A 106 6.84 13.38 1.87
N LYS A 107 6.76 12.94 0.60
CA LYS A 107 6.49 13.84 -0.55
C LYS A 107 5.11 14.46 -0.48
N PHE A 108 4.15 13.73 0.09
CA PHE A 108 2.80 14.19 0.33
C PHE A 108 2.73 15.47 1.19
N LYS A 109 3.62 15.63 2.19
CA LYS A 109 3.62 16.82 3.07
C LYS A 109 3.81 18.12 2.28
N HIS A 110 4.70 18.12 1.28
CA HIS A 110 4.96 19.30 0.46
C HIS A 110 3.77 19.67 -0.43
N ILE A 111 3.07 18.68 -0.97
CA ILE A 111 1.92 18.91 -1.86
C ILE A 111 0.73 19.43 -1.07
N LYS A 112 0.52 18.93 0.16
CA LYS A 112 -0.50 19.44 1.10
C LYS A 112 -0.33 20.93 1.37
N GLN A 113 0.92 21.39 1.54
CA GLN A 113 1.21 22.82 1.68
C GLN A 113 0.86 23.61 0.41
N GLN A 114 1.23 23.12 -0.77
CA GLN A 114 0.92 23.79 -2.05
C GLN A 114 -0.58 23.91 -2.28
N VAL A 115 -1.35 22.85 -2.05
CA VAL A 115 -2.82 22.85 -2.18
C VAL A 115 -3.47 23.87 -1.25
N ASN A 116 -2.95 24.04 -0.03
CA ASN A 116 -3.49 25.03 0.92
C ASN A 116 -3.24 26.48 0.51
N THR A 117 -2.31 26.75 -0.42
CA THR A 117 -2.09 28.09 -0.97
C THR A 117 -3.02 28.45 -2.13
N LEU A 118 -3.80 27.48 -2.63
CA LEU A 118 -4.80 27.74 -3.67
C LEU A 118 -5.93 28.62 -3.12
N THR A 119 -6.21 29.72 -3.81
CA THR A 119 -7.28 30.66 -3.43
C THR A 119 -8.61 30.36 -4.14
N ASN A 120 -8.57 29.66 -5.28
CA ASN A 120 -9.77 29.24 -5.99
C ASN A 120 -10.34 27.97 -5.34
N SER A 121 -11.46 28.11 -4.62
CA SER A 121 -12.11 27.01 -3.90
C SER A 121 -12.58 25.88 -4.82
N ALA A 122 -12.97 26.18 -6.07
CA ALA A 122 -13.39 25.16 -7.04
C ALA A 122 -12.24 24.23 -7.45
N ILE A 123 -10.99 24.71 -7.34
CA ILE A 123 -9.76 23.95 -7.62
C ILE A 123 -9.22 23.32 -6.32
N GLN A 124 -9.22 24.10 -5.24
CA GLN A 124 -8.69 23.69 -3.95
C GLN A 124 -9.43 22.48 -3.37
N GLN A 125 -10.77 22.46 -3.43
CA GLN A 125 -11.58 21.40 -2.83
C GLN A 125 -11.32 20.02 -3.47
N PRO A 126 -11.35 19.85 -4.81
CA PRO A 126 -10.94 18.60 -5.46
C PRO A 126 -9.51 18.17 -5.11
N ALA A 127 -8.57 19.11 -5.09
CA ALA A 127 -7.18 18.83 -4.75
C ALA A 127 -7.01 18.35 -3.30
N GLN A 128 -7.73 18.96 -2.36
CA GLN A 128 -7.78 18.51 -0.95
C GLN A 128 -8.40 17.13 -0.82
N GLN A 129 -9.51 16.86 -1.53
CA GLN A 129 -10.15 15.55 -1.52
C GLN A 129 -9.21 14.46 -2.05
N PHE A 130 -8.50 14.72 -3.15
CA PHE A 130 -7.48 13.80 -3.65
C PHE A 130 -6.42 13.49 -2.58
N LEU A 131 -5.92 14.52 -1.90
CA LEU A 131 -4.91 14.32 -0.85
C LEU A 131 -5.46 13.50 0.33
N ILE A 132 -6.71 13.72 0.74
CA ILE A 132 -7.35 12.93 1.80
C ILE A 132 -7.50 11.47 1.37
N ASP A 133 -8.01 11.22 0.16
CA ASP A 133 -8.20 9.87 -0.36
C ASP A 133 -6.85 9.13 -0.48
N PHE A 134 -5.81 9.83 -0.92
CA PHE A 134 -4.45 9.31 -1.04
C PHE A 134 -3.82 9.00 0.32
N GLU A 135 -3.90 9.92 1.29
CA GLU A 135 -3.39 9.72 2.65
C GLU A 135 -4.08 8.50 3.30
N THR A 136 -5.39 8.40 3.13
CA THR A 136 -6.20 7.30 3.67
C THR A 136 -5.83 5.95 3.04
N SER A 137 -5.55 5.91 1.73
CA SER A 137 -5.12 4.67 1.07
C SER A 137 -3.76 4.21 1.56
N ILE A 138 -2.80 5.13 1.65
CA ILE A 138 -1.44 4.87 2.15
C ILE A 138 -1.46 4.35 3.60
N GLU A 139 -2.31 4.92 4.46
CA GLU A 139 -2.43 4.46 5.85
C GLU A 139 -3.03 3.06 5.96
N THR A 140 -3.97 2.73 5.08
CA THR A 140 -4.56 1.39 5.02
C THR A 140 -3.55 0.37 4.49
N GLU A 141 -2.76 0.74 3.49
CA GLU A 141 -1.67 -0.07 2.94
C GLU A 141 -0.59 -0.40 3.99
N LEU A 142 -0.14 0.61 4.76
CA LEU A 142 0.78 0.40 5.88
C LEU A 142 0.17 -0.46 6.99
N SER A 143 -1.14 -0.36 7.21
CA SER A 143 -1.86 -1.20 8.18
C SER A 143 -1.89 -2.66 7.72
N ILE A 144 -2.11 -2.93 6.44
CA ILE A 144 -2.02 -4.28 5.85
C ILE A 144 -0.62 -4.85 6.07
N ALA A 145 0.44 -4.11 5.72
CA ALA A 145 1.83 -4.54 5.90
C ALA A 145 2.14 -4.85 7.38
N THR A 146 1.66 -4.02 8.29
CA THR A 146 1.81 -4.21 9.75
C THR A 146 1.09 -5.47 10.23
N LYS A 147 -0.09 -5.79 9.69
CA LYS A 147 -0.82 -7.01 10.04
C LYS A 147 -0.12 -8.27 9.51
N TYR A 148 0.48 -8.22 8.32
CA TYR A 148 1.34 -9.30 7.86
C TYR A 148 2.59 -9.48 8.73
N GLU A 149 3.19 -8.39 9.19
CA GLU A 149 4.32 -8.44 10.13
C GLU A 149 3.93 -9.14 11.44
N GLN A 150 2.77 -8.81 12.00
CA GLN A 150 2.21 -9.48 13.18
C GLN A 150 1.97 -10.98 12.93
N LEU A 151 1.40 -11.33 11.77
CA LEU A 151 1.16 -12.73 11.40
C LEU A 151 2.48 -13.53 11.32
N LEU A 152 3.51 -12.97 10.69
CA LEU A 152 4.84 -13.59 10.63
C LEU A 152 5.53 -13.65 11.99
N GLN A 153 5.29 -12.67 12.86
CA GLN A 153 5.81 -12.68 14.23
C GLN A 153 5.21 -13.83 15.03
N ASN A 154 3.89 -14.01 15.00
CA ASN A 154 3.22 -15.16 15.62
C ASN A 154 3.77 -16.50 15.13
N GLN A 155 3.96 -16.64 13.80
CA GLN A 155 4.55 -17.84 13.22
C GLN A 155 5.98 -18.07 13.69
N SER A 156 6.80 -17.01 13.73
CA SER A 156 8.17 -17.08 14.23
C SER A 156 8.22 -17.56 15.68
N GLU A 157 7.34 -17.05 16.54
CA GLU A 157 7.23 -17.47 17.94
C GLU A 157 6.79 -18.92 18.10
N ALA A 158 5.80 -19.36 17.30
CA ALA A 158 5.37 -20.75 17.29
C ALA A 158 6.47 -21.71 16.81
N ILE A 159 7.21 -21.35 15.76
CA ILE A 159 8.38 -22.11 15.28
C ILE A 159 9.43 -22.22 16.39
N GLN A 160 9.76 -21.11 17.04
CA GLN A 160 10.73 -21.09 18.14
C GLN A 160 10.27 -21.91 19.35
N ALA A 161 8.98 -21.93 19.65
CA ALA A 161 8.43 -22.77 20.70
C ALA A 161 8.61 -24.26 20.38
N ILE A 162 8.32 -24.69 19.15
CA ILE A 162 8.52 -26.09 18.73
C ILE A 162 9.99 -26.51 18.81
N ILE A 163 10.89 -25.70 18.24
CA ILE A 163 12.33 -26.01 18.24
C ILE A 163 12.85 -26.17 19.69
N LYS A 164 12.36 -25.31 20.59
CA LYS A 164 12.75 -25.33 22.02
C LYS A 164 11.91 -26.29 22.86
N SER A 165 11.01 -27.07 22.25
CA SER A 165 10.08 -27.98 22.95
C SER A 165 9.28 -27.28 24.07
N LYS A 166 8.86 -26.03 23.83
CA LYS A 166 8.01 -25.23 24.73
C LYS A 166 6.54 -25.30 24.30
N SER A 167 5.65 -24.90 25.21
CA SER A 167 4.23 -24.70 24.90
C SER A 167 4.06 -23.71 23.75
N LEU A 168 3.15 -24.01 22.83
CA LEU A 168 2.81 -23.09 21.75
C LEU A 168 2.16 -21.81 22.31
N PRO A 169 2.49 -20.63 21.75
CA PRO A 169 1.80 -19.40 22.08
C PRO A 169 0.34 -19.45 21.59
N THR A 170 -0.50 -18.54 22.10
CA THR A 170 -1.85 -18.36 21.60
C THR A 170 -1.82 -18.01 20.11
N ASP A 171 -2.49 -18.82 19.30
CA ASP A 171 -2.56 -18.58 17.86
C ASP A 171 -3.69 -17.60 17.52
N SER A 172 -3.32 -16.39 17.10
CA SER A 172 -4.26 -15.39 16.57
C SER A 172 -4.21 -15.27 15.03
N SER A 173 -3.63 -16.25 14.34
CA SER A 173 -3.45 -16.22 12.88
C SER A 173 -4.77 -16.07 12.12
N ASP A 174 -5.83 -16.79 12.51
CA ASP A 174 -7.14 -16.72 11.84
C ASP A 174 -7.81 -15.34 11.99
N GLN A 175 -7.66 -14.72 13.16
CA GLN A 175 -8.13 -13.36 13.40
C GLN A 175 -7.34 -12.37 12.53
N LEU A 176 -6.01 -12.46 12.53
CA LEU A 176 -5.15 -11.59 11.73
C LEU A 176 -5.45 -11.72 10.23
N VAL A 177 -5.65 -12.94 9.73
CA VAL A 177 -6.05 -13.19 8.34
C VAL A 177 -7.38 -12.52 8.03
N THR A 178 -8.36 -12.60 8.93
CA THR A 178 -9.67 -11.94 8.75
C THR A 178 -9.54 -10.41 8.73
N GLU A 179 -8.73 -9.83 9.62
CA GLU A 179 -8.46 -8.39 9.65
C GLU A 179 -7.74 -7.91 8.39
N ILE A 180 -6.78 -8.69 7.88
CA ILE A 180 -6.09 -8.43 6.62
C ILE A 180 -7.08 -8.41 5.45
N ASP A 181 -7.97 -9.41 5.35
CA ASP A 181 -8.97 -9.47 4.28
C ASP A 181 -9.92 -8.26 4.29
N GLN A 182 -10.31 -7.81 5.48
CA GLN A 182 -11.12 -6.61 5.67
C GLN A 182 -10.37 -5.35 5.22
N LEU A 183 -9.10 -5.21 5.61
CA LEU A 183 -8.27 -4.07 5.21
C LEU A 183 -8.00 -4.06 3.71
N VAL A 184 -7.78 -5.22 3.08
CA VAL A 184 -7.62 -5.34 1.62
C VAL A 184 -8.90 -4.91 0.90
N SER A 185 -10.06 -5.35 1.38
CA SER A 185 -11.35 -4.94 0.80
C SER A 185 -11.56 -3.43 0.92
N LEU A 186 -11.27 -2.86 2.10
CA LEU A 186 -11.33 -1.42 2.34
C LEU A 186 -10.37 -0.65 1.42
N PHE A 187 -9.15 -1.15 1.24
CA PHE A 187 -8.15 -0.54 0.37
C PHE A 187 -8.63 -0.48 -1.09
N GLN A 188 -9.26 -1.54 -1.60
CA GLN A 188 -9.82 -1.56 -2.97
C GLN A 188 -10.91 -0.48 -3.17
N GLU A 189 -11.77 -0.29 -2.17
CA GLU A 189 -12.75 0.81 -2.20
C GLU A 189 -12.07 2.18 -2.18
N GLN A 190 -11.02 2.34 -1.37
CA GLN A 190 -10.25 3.59 -1.29
C GLN A 190 -9.53 3.91 -2.61
N VAL A 191 -8.97 2.92 -3.31
CA VAL A 191 -8.40 3.11 -4.65
C VAL A 191 -9.45 3.61 -5.64
N THR A 192 -10.68 3.09 -5.55
CA THR A 192 -11.79 3.57 -6.39
C THR A 192 -12.11 5.04 -6.10
N ARG A 193 -12.15 5.43 -4.82
CA ARG A 193 -12.36 6.84 -4.41
C ARG A 193 -11.21 7.75 -4.86
N LEU A 194 -9.96 7.31 -4.67
CA LEU A 194 -8.75 8.02 -5.10
C LEU A 194 -8.75 8.26 -6.61
N ASN A 195 -9.13 7.26 -7.41
CA ASN A 195 -9.27 7.42 -8.85
C ASN A 195 -10.31 8.48 -9.20
N ALA A 196 -11.46 8.45 -8.54
CA ALA A 196 -12.53 9.41 -8.78
C ALA A 196 -12.12 10.84 -8.39
N SER A 197 -11.45 11.04 -7.26
CA SER A 197 -10.95 12.36 -6.87
C SER A 197 -9.81 12.85 -7.76
N HIS A 198 -8.94 11.96 -8.23
CA HIS A 198 -7.91 12.33 -9.21
C HIS A 198 -8.50 12.83 -10.53
N GLN A 199 -9.51 12.15 -11.07
CA GLN A 199 -10.19 12.59 -12.29
C GLN A 199 -10.84 13.97 -12.11
N LYS A 200 -11.40 14.26 -10.94
CA LYS A 200 -11.92 15.60 -10.61
C LYS A 200 -10.84 16.66 -10.57
N VAL A 201 -9.61 16.34 -10.13
CA VAL A 201 -8.49 17.27 -10.19
C VAL A 201 -8.08 17.53 -11.64
N LEU A 202 -8.03 16.48 -12.47
CA LEU A 202 -7.62 16.59 -13.88
C LEU A 202 -8.59 17.41 -14.74
N SER A 203 -9.87 17.47 -14.40
CA SER A 203 -10.84 18.28 -15.16
C SER A 203 -10.56 19.80 -15.10
N TYR A 204 -9.78 20.27 -14.12
CA TYR A 204 -9.36 21.67 -13.99
C TYR A 204 -8.00 21.97 -14.64
N LYS A 205 -7.40 20.98 -15.32
CA LYS A 205 -6.21 21.17 -16.16
C LYS A 205 -6.57 21.68 -17.57
N GLN A 206 -7.83 21.46 -17.99
CA GLN A 206 -8.37 21.86 -19.30
C GLN A 206 -8.79 23.33 -19.29
#